data_AF-A0A838KLP4-F1
#
_entry.id   AF-A0A838KLP4-F1
#
_cell.length_a   1.000
_cell.length_b   1.000
_cell.length_c   1.000
_cell.angle_alpha   90.00
_cell.angle_beta   90.00
_cell.angle_gamma   90.00
#
_symmetry.space_group_name_H-M   'P 1'
#
loop_
_entity.id
_entity.type
_entity.pdbx_description
1 polymer ?
#
loop_
_entity_poly.entity_id
_entity_poly.type
_entity_poly.pdbx_seq_one_letter_code
_entity_poly.pdbx_strand_id
1 'polypeptide(L)' 'YPMHRGMAQMYVEDERFAGYYEAVAPGGATFMRRAIEANAERHCA' A
#
# COMPACT_ATOMS: atom_id res chain seq x y z
N TYR A 1 4.25 -10.68 -10.22
CA TYR A 1 3.67 -9.34 -9.96
C TYR A 1 4.70 -8.35 -9.37
N PRO A 2 5.80 -7.98 -10.06
CA PRO A 2 6.87 -7.17 -9.43
C PRO A 2 6.46 -5.70 -9.22
N MET A 3 5.75 -5.11 -10.20
CA MET A 3 5.39 -3.68 -10.18
C MET A 3 4.46 -3.30 -9.03
N HIS A 4 3.47 -4.14 -8.71
CA HIS A 4 2.52 -3.83 -7.62
C HIS A 4 3.18 -3.89 -6.24
N ARG A 5 4.14 -4.80 -6.02
CA ARG A 5 4.92 -4.83 -4.77
C ARG A 5 5.84 -3.61 -4.63
N GLY A 6 6.44 -3.15 -5.73
CA GLY A 6 7.25 -1.93 -5.75
C GLY A 6 6.44 -0.66 -5.43
N MET A 7 5.19 -0.58 -5.92
CA MET A 7 4.31 0.55 -5.61
C MET A 7 3.75 0.53 -4.18
N ALA A 8 3.59 -0.67 -3.57
CA ALA A 8 3.02 -0.79 -2.24
C ALA A 8 3.84 -0.06 -1.16
N GLN A 9 5.17 -0.09 -1.25
CA GLN A 9 6.05 0.58 -0.29
C GLN A 9 5.93 2.11 -0.33
N MET A 10 5.74 2.69 -1.51
CA MET A 10 5.58 4.14 -1.67
C MET A 10 4.39 4.72 -0.90
N TYR A 11 3.32 3.96 -0.67
CA TYR A 11 2.13 4.44 0.06
C TYR A 11 2.42 4.80 1.52
N VAL A 12 3.46 4.21 2.11
CA VAL A 12 3.87 4.44 3.50
C VAL A 12 5.15 5.27 3.58
N GLU A 13 6.06 5.14 2.61
CA GLU A 13 7.35 5.83 2.60
C GLU A 13 7.28 7.29 2.10
N ASP A 14 6.30 7.64 1.25
CA ASP A 14 6.08 9.02 0.81
C ASP A 14 5.01 9.70 1.66
N GLU A 15 5.42 10.70 2.42
CA GLU A 15 4.55 11.45 3.35
C GLU A 15 3.33 12.09 2.68
N ARG A 16 3.40 12.39 1.38
CA ARG A 16 2.27 12.96 0.64
C ARG A 16 1.16 11.92 0.47
N PHE A 17 1.54 10.68 0.19
CA PHE A 17 0.61 9.56 0.08
C PHE A 17 0.12 9.15 1.47
N ALA A 18 1.04 8.99 2.43
CA ALA A 18 0.69 8.63 3.79
C ALA A 18 -0.32 9.63 4.40
N GLY A 19 -0.05 10.93 4.26
CA GLY A 19 -0.93 12.00 4.76
C GLY A 19 -2.30 12.04 4.09
N TYR A 20 -2.39 11.78 2.78
CA TYR A 20 -3.68 11.68 2.09
C TYR A 20 -4.54 10.55 2.67
N TYR A 21 -3.97 9.35 2.84
CA TYR A 21 -4.73 8.21 3.34
C TYR A 21 -5.00 8.29 4.84
N GLU A 22 -4.10 8.89 5.64
CA GLU A 22 -4.34 9.15 7.06
C GLU A 22 -5.50 10.13 7.27
N ALA A 23 -5.63 11.13 6.40
CA ALA A 23 -6.75 12.07 6.43
C ALA A 23 -8.09 11.41 6.06
N VAL A 24 -8.08 10.32 5.27
CA VAL A 24 -9.28 9.54 4.94
C VAL A 24 -9.68 8.63 6.10
N ALA A 25 -8.72 7.91 6.68
CA ALA A 25 -8.93 7.07 7.85
C ALA A 25 -7.60 6.82 8.58
N PRO A 26 -7.58 6.82 9.92
CA PRO A 26 -6.38 6.49 10.67
C PRO A 26 -5.80 5.13 10.26
N GLY A 27 -4.54 5.10 9.84
CA GLY A 27 -3.86 3.89 9.36
C GLY A 27 -4.19 3.48 7.92
N GLY A 28 -4.90 4.31 7.14
CA GLY A 28 -5.33 3.99 5.78
C GLY A 28 -4.20 3.63 4.82
N ALA A 29 -3.05 4.30 4.94
CA ALA A 29 -1.86 4.02 4.12
C ALA A 29 -1.31 2.60 4.38
N THR A 30 -1.29 2.20 5.65
CA THR A 30 -0.83 0.87 6.07
C THR A 30 -1.80 -0.21 5.61
N PHE A 31 -3.10 0.06 5.69
CA PHE A 31 -4.13 -0.84 5.15
C PHE A 31 -3.92 -1.09 3.66
N MET A 32 -3.74 -0.04 2.85
CA MET A 32 -3.55 -0.20 1.41
C MET A 32 -2.28 -0.96 1.06
N ARG A 33 -1.16 -0.71 1.75
CA ARG A 33 0.06 -1.52 1.56
C ARG A 33 -0.22 -3.01 1.77
N ARG A 34 -0.85 -3.37 2.89
CA ARG A 34 -1.14 -4.78 3.22
C ARG A 34 -2.10 -5.41 2.22
N ALA A 35 -3.09 -4.66 1.73
CA ALA A 35 -4.02 -5.14 0.71
C ALA A 35 -3.30 -5.45 -0.62
N ILE A 36 -2.39 -4.60 -1.05
CA ILE A 36 -1.60 -4.79 -2.27
C ILE A 36 -0.66 -6.00 -2.12
N GLU A 37 0.00 -6.16 -0.96
CA GLU A 37 0.86 -7.31 -0.65
C GLU A 37 0.08 -8.63 -0.73
N ALA A 38 -1.07 -8.72 -0.05
CA ALA A 38 -1.92 -9.91 -0.05
C ALA A 38 -2.47 -10.24 -1.45
N ASN A 39 -2.84 -9.22 -2.22
CA ASN A 39 -3.28 -9.41 -3.60
C ASN A 39 -2.14 -9.93 -4.49
N ALA A 40 -0.95 -9.37 -4.36
CA ALA A 40 0.22 -9.81 -5.11
C ALA A 40 0.61 -11.26 -4.77
N GLU A 41 0.48 -11.68 -3.51
CA GLU A 41 0.65 -13.08 -3.07
C GLU A 41 -0.37 -14.01 -3.72
N ARG A 42 -1.65 -13.63 -3.71
CA ARG A 42 -2.73 -14.43 -4.33
C ARG A 42 -2.53 -14.66 -5.83
N HIS A 43 -1.97 -13.68 -6.55
CA HIS A 43 -1.76 -13.76 -8.01
C HIS A 43 -0.37 -14.25 -8.42
N CYS A 44 0.48 -14.62 -7.46
CA CYS A 44 1.78 -15.26 -7.73
C CYS A 44 1.75 -16.78 -7.51
N ALA A 45 0.64 -17.35 -7.03
CA ALA A 45 0.34 -18.78 -7.02
C ALA A 45 -0.38 -19.19 -8.31
#